data_AF-A0AAN9FJ07-F1
#
_entry.id   AF-A0AAN9FJ07-F1
#
_cell.length_a   1.000
_cell.length_b   1.000
_cell.length_c   1.000
_cell.angle_alpha   90.00
_cell.angle_beta   90.00
_cell.angle_gamma   90.00
#
_symmetry.space_group_name_H-M   'P 1'
#
loop_
_entity.id
_entity.type
_entity.pdbx_description
1 polymer ?
#
loop_
_entity_poly.entity_id
_entity_poly.type
_entity_poly.pdbx_seq_one_letter_code
_entity_poly.pdbx_strand_id
1 'polypeptide(L)'
;MIDEENSSITFIDYEFASHNHIAYDLAYHFCEMEADYHSDNPHVIHYSKYPGLEERQRFIYIYLSSDGKKPSNIEVEQLVNVAEKYTLACHLFYGLWGLLWNAIRTADFDCKEYARQRLEQYWSKKITLLDSSSIISQNGICQ
;
A
#
# COMPACT_ATOMS: atom_id res chain seq x y z
N MET A 1 -17.36 -3.30 -6.37
CA MET A 1 -18.32 -3.48 -7.49
C MET A 1 -18.48 -2.16 -8.21
N ILE A 2 -18.29 -2.14 -9.53
CA ILE A 2 -18.45 -0.95 -10.37
C ILE A 2 -19.83 -1.04 -11.01
N ASP A 3 -20.61 0.03 -10.89
CA ASP A 3 -21.87 0.23 -11.59
C ASP A 3 -21.67 1.33 -12.63
N GLU A 4 -21.52 0.92 -13.89
CA GLU A 4 -21.23 1.83 -15.01
C GLU A 4 -22.42 2.73 -15.33
N GLU A 5 -23.66 2.25 -15.19
CA GLU A 5 -24.87 3.02 -15.49
C GLU A 5 -25.00 4.22 -14.55
N ASN A 6 -24.74 4.00 -13.26
CA ASN A 6 -24.79 5.05 -12.24
C ASN A 6 -23.43 5.72 -11.98
N SER A 7 -22.37 5.33 -12.71
CA SER A 7 -20.99 5.79 -12.50
C SER A 7 -20.56 5.73 -11.02
N SER A 8 -20.93 4.63 -10.34
CA SER A 8 -20.73 4.47 -8.91
C SER A 8 -19.82 3.29 -8.58
N ILE A 9 -19.09 3.40 -7.47
CA ILE A 9 -18.21 2.35 -6.97
C ILE A 9 -18.68 1.99 -5.56
N THR A 10 -18.93 0.70 -5.35
CA THR A 10 -19.30 0.13 -4.04
C THR A 10 -18.18 -0.76 -3.53
N PHE A 11 -17.69 -0.51 -2.31
CA PHE A 11 -16.75 -1.39 -1.61
C PHE A 11 -17.50 -2.59 -0.99
N ILE A 12 -16.90 -3.78 -1.05
CA ILE A 12 -17.47 -5.05 -0.56
C ILE A 12 -16.39 -5.84 0.19
N ASP A 13 -16.73 -7.02 0.71
CA ASP A 13 -15.80 -7.97 1.35
C ASP A 13 -15.01 -7.40 2.53
N TYR A 14 -15.74 -6.95 3.56
CA TYR A 14 -15.20 -6.37 4.80
C TYR A 14 -14.60 -7.40 5.78
N GLU A 15 -14.13 -8.55 5.31
CA GLU A 15 -13.64 -9.65 6.18
C GLU A 15 -12.37 -9.29 6.97
N PHE A 16 -11.55 -8.38 6.45
CA PHE A 16 -10.37 -7.82 7.13
C PHE A 16 -10.63 -6.42 7.73
N ALA A 17 -11.87 -5.92 7.67
CA ALA A 17 -12.19 -4.59 8.16
C ALA A 17 -12.06 -4.51 9.68
N SER A 18 -11.33 -3.51 10.16
CA SER A 18 -11.12 -3.26 11.58
C SER A 18 -10.76 -1.79 11.82
N HIS A 19 -10.71 -1.37 13.08
CA HIS A 19 -10.14 -0.08 13.42
C HIS A 19 -8.64 -0.09 13.13
N ASN A 20 -8.19 0.79 12.24
CA ASN A 20 -6.79 0.89 11.85
C ASN A 20 -6.44 2.34 11.46
N HIS A 21 -5.15 2.61 11.29
CA HIS A 21 -4.69 3.90 10.82
C HIS A 21 -5.05 4.10 9.34
N ILE A 22 -5.64 5.25 8.99
CA ILE A 22 -6.09 5.55 7.61
C ILE A 22 -4.97 5.39 6.57
N ALA A 23 -3.74 5.74 6.95
CA ALA A 23 -2.59 5.64 6.06
C ALA A 23 -2.22 4.19 5.72
N TYR A 24 -2.59 3.21 6.55
CA TYR A 24 -2.42 1.79 6.20
C TYR A 24 -3.37 1.41 5.05
N ASP A 25 -4.62 1.84 5.11
CA ASP A 25 -5.61 1.52 4.07
C ASP A 25 -5.23 2.16 2.73
N LEU A 26 -4.75 3.41 2.76
CA LEU A 26 -4.17 4.09 1.60
C LEU A 26 -2.94 3.36 1.06
N ALA A 27 -2.02 2.95 1.94
CA ALA A 27 -0.82 2.21 1.54
C ALA A 27 -1.18 0.87 0.90
N TYR A 28 -2.13 0.15 1.49
CA TYR A 28 -2.64 -1.10 0.96
C TYR A 28 -3.24 -0.91 -0.42
N HIS A 29 -4.11 0.09 -0.59
CA HIS A 29 -4.69 0.43 -1.89
C HIS A 29 -3.62 0.66 -2.96
N PHE A 30 -2.57 1.44 -2.66
CA PHE A 30 -1.48 1.69 -3.60
C PHE A 30 -0.63 0.43 -3.89
N CYS A 31 -0.39 -0.43 -2.89
CA CYS A 31 0.29 -1.71 -3.10
C CYS A 31 -0.54 -2.64 -4.02
N GLU A 32 -1.86 -2.66 -3.90
CA GLU A 32 -2.70 -3.53 -4.73
C GLU A 32 -2.76 -3.10 -6.21
N MET A 33 -2.39 -1.86 -6.55
CA MET A 33 -2.21 -1.43 -7.94
C MET A 33 -1.05 -2.18 -8.65
N GLU A 34 -0.17 -2.82 -7.89
CA GLU A 34 0.94 -3.64 -8.40
C GLU A 34 0.49 -5.05 -8.81
N ALA A 35 -0.67 -5.52 -8.35
CA ALA A 35 -1.15 -6.88 -8.53
C ALA A 35 -2.19 -6.99 -9.66
N ASP A 36 -2.12 -8.08 -10.43
CA ASP A 36 -3.15 -8.45 -11.41
C ASP A 36 -3.56 -9.92 -11.21
N TYR A 37 -4.58 -10.10 -10.37
CA TYR A 37 -5.11 -11.41 -10.02
C TYR A 37 -5.94 -12.08 -11.14
N HIS A 38 -6.14 -11.40 -12.28
CA HIS A 38 -6.83 -11.95 -13.44
C HIS A 38 -5.87 -12.36 -14.56
N SER A 39 -4.56 -12.15 -14.37
CA SER A 39 -3.53 -12.55 -15.33
C SER A 39 -3.29 -14.07 -15.34
N ASP A 40 -2.54 -14.56 -16.33
CA ASP A 40 -2.09 -15.97 -16.40
C ASP A 40 -1.23 -16.38 -15.19
N ASN A 41 -0.62 -15.40 -14.50
CA ASN A 41 0.24 -15.63 -13.34
C ASN A 41 -0.22 -14.73 -12.17
N PRO A 42 -1.38 -15.02 -11.55
CA PRO A 42 -2.05 -14.11 -10.62
C PRO A 42 -1.27 -13.84 -9.32
N HIS A 43 -0.25 -14.66 -9.04
CA HIS A 43 0.64 -14.53 -7.89
C HIS A 43 1.80 -13.53 -8.11
N VAL A 44 2.04 -13.10 -9.35
CA VAL A 44 3.15 -12.20 -9.71
C VAL A 44 2.77 -10.75 -9.40
N ILE A 45 3.67 -10.04 -8.72
CA ILE A 45 3.49 -8.63 -8.34
C ILE A 45 4.39 -7.74 -9.20
N HIS A 46 3.80 -6.77 -9.87
CA HIS A 46 4.48 -5.85 -10.77
C HIS A 46 4.80 -4.53 -10.07
N TYR A 47 5.85 -4.53 -9.24
CA TYR A 47 6.27 -3.35 -8.45
C TYR A 47 6.55 -2.08 -9.27
N SER A 48 6.78 -2.20 -10.58
CA SER A 48 6.91 -1.06 -11.49
C SER A 48 5.59 -0.31 -11.74
N LYS A 49 4.44 -0.91 -11.43
CA LYS A 49 3.11 -0.30 -11.54
C LYS A 49 2.70 0.52 -10.30
N TYR A 50 3.52 0.54 -9.25
CA TYR A 50 3.24 1.34 -8.06
C TYR A 50 3.02 2.81 -8.44
N PRO A 51 1.96 3.47 -7.93
CA PRO A 51 1.64 4.84 -8.33
C PRO A 51 2.76 5.82 -7.97
N GLY A 52 3.06 6.70 -8.92
CA GLY A 52 4.03 7.78 -8.74
C GLY A 52 3.62 8.74 -7.62
N LEU A 53 4.56 9.58 -7.17
CA LEU A 53 4.31 10.54 -6.09
C LEU A 53 3.12 11.47 -6.39
N GLU A 54 3.05 11.99 -7.62
CA GLU A 54 1.97 12.90 -8.05
C GLU A 54 0.59 12.23 -7.97
N GLU A 55 0.49 10.97 -8.37
CA GLU A 55 -0.76 10.22 -8.32
C GLU A 55 -1.19 9.93 -6.88
N ARG A 56 -0.25 9.53 -6.02
CA ARG A 56 -0.53 9.33 -4.59
C ARG A 56 -0.96 10.63 -3.90
N GLN A 57 -0.29 11.74 -4.20
CA GLN A 57 -0.67 13.07 -3.71
C GLN A 57 -2.06 13.49 -4.19
N ARG A 58 -2.37 13.28 -5.48
CA ARG A 58 -3.69 13.57 -6.05
C ARG A 58 -4.79 12.74 -5.39
N PHE A 59 -4.57 11.44 -5.22
CA PHE A 59 -5.53 10.56 -4.54
C PHE A 59 -5.80 11.02 -3.10
N ILE A 60 -4.73 11.28 -2.34
CA ILE A 60 -4.83 11.72 -0.95
C ILE A 60 -5.50 13.10 -0.84
N TYR A 61 -5.22 14.03 -1.75
CA TYR A 61 -5.90 15.33 -1.80
C TYR A 61 -7.42 15.14 -1.98
N ILE A 62 -7.84 14.30 -2.93
CA ILE A 62 -9.26 14.02 -3.18
C ILE A 62 -9.90 13.35 -1.96
N TYR A 63 -9.22 12.36 -1.36
CA TYR A 63 -9.68 11.69 -0.15
C TYR A 63 -9.92 12.68 1.00
N LEU A 64 -8.94 13.55 1.30
CA LEU A 64 -9.06 14.55 2.36
C LEU A 64 -10.12 15.63 2.06
N SER A 65 -10.41 15.86 0.77
CA SER A 65 -11.42 16.82 0.32
C SER A 65 -12.84 16.24 0.30
N SER A 66 -13.01 14.93 0.50
CA SER A 66 -14.30 14.23 0.35
C SER A 66 -15.41 14.78 1.26
N ASP A 67 -15.06 15.26 2.45
CA ASP A 67 -15.97 15.91 3.40
C ASP A 67 -16.13 17.42 3.17
N GLY A 68 -15.83 17.92 1.96
CA GLY A 68 -15.91 19.35 1.62
C GLY A 68 -14.79 20.21 2.20
N LYS A 69 -13.73 19.59 2.73
CA LYS A 69 -12.53 20.28 3.22
C LYS A 69 -11.63 20.69 2.06
N LYS A 70 -10.74 21.66 2.30
CA LYS A 70 -9.66 22.02 1.39
C LYS A 70 -8.32 21.76 2.09
N PRO A 71 -7.72 20.57 1.92
CA PRO A 71 -6.49 20.23 2.59
C PRO A 71 -5.34 21.11 2.08
N SER A 72 -4.45 21.47 2.98
CA SER A 72 -3.18 22.11 2.65
C SER A 72 -2.21 21.13 2.00
N ASN A 73 -1.24 21.65 1.24
CA ASN A 73 -0.19 20.82 0.66
C ASN A 73 0.62 20.06 1.74
N ILE A 74 0.77 20.67 2.93
CA ILE A 74 1.49 20.07 4.05
C ILE A 74 0.74 18.84 4.58
N GLU A 75 -0.59 18.92 4.76
CA GLU A 75 -1.40 17.78 5.21
C GLU A 75 -1.33 16.61 4.23
N VAL A 76 -1.40 16.91 2.92
CA VAL A 76 -1.27 15.90 1.87
C VAL A 76 0.11 15.25 1.91
N GLU A 77 1.18 16.05 1.96
CA GLU A 77 2.55 15.55 2.00
C GLU A 77 2.81 14.68 3.24
N GLN A 78 2.32 15.10 4.41
CA GLN A 78 2.44 14.32 5.64
C GLN A 78 1.73 12.97 5.52
N LEU A 79 0.50 12.94 5.03
CA LEU A 79 -0.25 11.69 4.89
C LEU A 79 0.37 10.77 3.83
N VAL A 80 0.86 11.31 2.71
CA VAL A 80 1.61 10.55 1.70
C VAL A 80 2.85 9.90 2.31
N ASN A 81 3.63 10.65 3.10
CA ASN A 81 4.84 10.15 3.74
C ASN A 81 4.54 9.06 4.78
N VAL A 82 3.46 9.20 5.54
CA VAL A 82 3.03 8.18 6.51
C VAL A 82 2.50 6.93 5.79
N ALA A 83 1.70 7.09 4.73
CA ALA A 83 1.22 5.97 3.92
C ALA A 83 2.39 5.21 3.28
N GLU A 84 3.40 5.92 2.78
CA GLU A 84 4.58 5.27 2.21
C GLU A 84 5.29 4.39 3.25
N LYS A 85 5.41 4.82 4.51
CA LYS A 85 5.96 3.97 5.59
C LYS A 85 5.10 2.75 5.88
N TYR A 86 3.77 2.88 5.80
CA TYR A 86 2.85 1.75 5.99
C TYR A 86 2.91 0.70 4.88
N THR A 87 3.52 0.99 3.72
CA THR A 87 3.80 -0.04 2.70
C THR A 87 4.65 -1.19 3.26
N LEU A 88 5.54 -0.90 4.22
CA LEU A 88 6.31 -1.93 4.92
C LEU A 88 5.39 -2.87 5.69
N ALA A 89 4.44 -2.33 6.45
CA ALA A 89 3.47 -3.14 7.18
C ALA A 89 2.57 -3.95 6.23
N CYS A 90 2.16 -3.35 5.11
CA CYS A 90 1.39 -4.03 4.07
C CYS A 90 2.14 -5.24 3.49
N HIS A 91 3.37 -5.04 3.00
CA HIS A 91 4.18 -6.10 2.43
C HIS A 91 4.50 -7.20 3.45
N LEU A 92 4.80 -6.84 4.69
CA LEU A 92 5.03 -7.81 5.76
C LEU A 92 3.76 -8.62 6.07
N PHE A 93 2.62 -7.97 6.25
CA PHE A 93 1.34 -8.62 6.57
C PHE A 93 0.95 -9.63 5.50
N TYR A 94 0.91 -9.21 4.23
CA TYR A 94 0.50 -10.07 3.14
C TYR A 94 1.55 -11.12 2.76
N GLY A 95 2.84 -10.87 3.03
CA GLY A 95 3.88 -11.89 2.95
C GLY A 95 3.66 -13.02 3.94
N LEU A 96 3.38 -12.69 5.21
CA LEU A 96 3.06 -13.68 6.25
C LEU A 96 1.74 -14.40 5.97
N TRP A 97 0.73 -13.66 5.51
CA TRP A 97 -0.56 -14.23 5.10
C TRP A 97 -0.39 -15.27 3.99
N GLY A 98 0.43 -14.97 2.97
CA GLY A 98 0.73 -15.91 1.90
C GLY A 98 1.42 -17.20 2.39
N LEU A 99 2.35 -17.10 3.35
CA LEU A 99 2.97 -18.28 3.96
C LEU A 99 1.97 -19.14 4.74
N LEU A 100 1.09 -18.50 5.52
CA LEU A 100 0.04 -19.20 6.27
C LEU A 100 -0.92 -19.91 5.31
N TRP A 101 -1.37 -19.22 4.26
CA TRP A 101 -2.29 -19.75 3.27
C TRP A 101 -1.69 -20.93 2.50
N ASN A 102 -0.41 -20.84 2.13
CA ASN A 102 0.35 -21.92 1.51
C ASN A 102 0.39 -23.20 2.39
N ALA A 103 0.42 -23.05 3.72
CA ALA A 103 0.49 -24.19 4.63
C ALA A 103 -0.85 -24.92 4.81
N ILE A 104 -1.97 -24.25 4.54
CA ILE A 104 -3.32 -24.76 4.83
C ILE A 104 -4.13 -25.13 3.58
N ARG A 105 -3.64 -24.81 2.38
CA ARG A 105 -4.36 -25.04 1.12
C ARG A 105 -3.48 -25.62 0.02
N THR A 106 -4.08 -26.48 -0.79
CA THR A 106 -3.60 -26.84 -2.14
C THR A 106 -4.37 -25.96 -3.13
N ALA A 107 -3.73 -24.96 -3.73
CA ALA A 107 -4.43 -23.97 -4.55
C ALA A 107 -3.76 -23.75 -5.91
N ASP A 108 -4.56 -23.37 -6.91
CA ASP A 108 -4.16 -22.91 -8.24
C ASP A 108 -3.37 -21.57 -8.23
N PHE A 109 -3.12 -21.02 -7.04
CA PHE A 109 -2.37 -19.80 -6.80
C PHE A 109 -1.07 -20.13 -6.07
N ASP A 110 0.07 -19.67 -6.59
CA ASP A 110 1.38 -19.90 -5.96
C ASP A 110 1.58 -18.96 -4.76
N CYS A 111 1.02 -19.37 -3.62
CA CYS A 111 1.08 -18.63 -2.37
C CYS A 111 2.51 -18.46 -1.83
N LYS A 112 3.37 -19.44 -2.10
CA LYS A 112 4.77 -19.40 -1.67
C LYS A 112 5.52 -18.32 -2.43
N GLU A 113 5.34 -18.25 -3.74
CA GLU A 113 5.99 -17.24 -4.57
C GLU A 113 5.42 -15.84 -4.32
N TYR A 114 4.11 -15.72 -4.13
CA TYR A 114 3.48 -14.46 -3.68
C TYR A 114 4.08 -13.97 -2.35
N ALA A 115 4.19 -14.86 -1.36
CA ALA A 115 4.76 -14.54 -0.06
C ALA A 115 6.23 -14.09 -0.17
N ARG A 116 7.03 -14.81 -0.97
CA ARG A 116 8.44 -14.48 -1.21
C ARG A 116 8.59 -13.07 -1.77
N GLN A 117 7.84 -12.73 -2.83
CA GLN A 117 7.87 -11.39 -3.45
C GLN A 117 7.52 -10.29 -2.45
N ARG A 118 6.41 -10.43 -1.71
CA ARG A 118 5.98 -9.42 -0.71
C ARG A 118 7.03 -9.25 0.39
N LEU A 119 7.62 -10.33 0.91
CA LEU A 119 8.65 -10.23 1.94
C LEU A 119 9.95 -9.60 1.41
N GLU A 120 10.37 -9.93 0.18
CA GLU A 120 11.52 -9.28 -0.45
C GLU A 120 11.30 -7.78 -0.63
N GLN A 121 10.09 -7.38 -1.03
CA GLN A 121 9.75 -5.97 -1.16
C GLN A 121 9.72 -5.23 0.17
N TYR A 122 9.33 -5.89 1.27
CA TYR A 122 9.50 -5.34 2.60
C TYR A 122 10.98 -5.03 2.87
N TRP A 123 11.88 -5.99 2.65
CA TRP A 123 13.30 -5.80 2.92
C TRP A 123 13.96 -4.76 2.01
N SER A 124 13.58 -4.70 0.73
CA SER A 124 14.09 -3.72 -0.24
C SER A 124 13.72 -2.29 0.16
N LYS A 125 12.46 -2.06 0.57
CA LYS A 125 11.96 -0.73 0.97
C LYS A 125 12.36 -0.34 2.39
N LYS A 126 12.58 -1.30 3.29
CA LYS A 126 12.83 -1.06 4.73
C LYS A 126 13.97 -0.07 4.96
N ILE A 127 15.10 -0.27 4.27
CA ILE A 127 16.30 0.56 4.39
C ILE A 127 15.94 2.02 4.05
N THR A 128 15.36 2.25 2.88
CA THR A 128 15.02 3.60 2.41
C THR A 128 13.97 4.30 3.29
N LEU A 129 12.98 3.57 3.78
CA LEU A 129 11.83 4.16 4.49
C LEU A 129 12.05 4.34 5.99
N LEU A 130 12.89 3.53 6.63
CA LEU A 130 13.22 3.67 8.04
C LEU A 130 14.51 4.48 8.27
N ASP A 131 15.53 4.34 7.41
CA ASP A 131 16.82 5.03 7.61
C ASP A 131 16.82 6.49 7.11
N SER A 132 15.83 6.88 6.30
CA SER A 132 15.65 8.27 5.87
C SER A 132 15.41 9.25 7.01
N SER A 133 14.89 8.78 8.15
CA SER A 133 14.74 9.60 9.36
C SER A 133 16.07 9.83 10.09
N SER A 134 17.04 8.91 9.92
CA SER A 134 18.36 8.95 10.55
C SER A 134 19.29 9.94 9.83
N ILE A 135 19.21 10.05 8.50
CA ILE A 135 20.10 10.89 7.68
C ILE A 135 19.78 12.39 7.85
N ILE A 136 18.51 12.76 8.06
CA ILE A 136 18.13 14.16 8.31
C ILE A 136 18.58 14.63 9.71
N SER A 137 18.62 13.72 10.68
CA SER A 137 19.06 14.04 12.04
C SER A 137 20.57 14.33 12.18
N GLN A 138 21.39 13.95 11.19
CA GLN A 138 22.84 14.21 11.19
C GLN A 138 23.26 15.49 10.46
N ASN A 139 22.35 16.14 9.72
CA ASN A 139 22.64 17.37 8.97
C ASN A 139 22.11 18.65 9.63
N GLY A 140 21.58 18.56 10.85
CA GLY A 140 21.15 19.70 11.65
C GLY A 140 21.88 19.72 12.98
N ILE A 141 22.56 20.84 13.27
CA ILE A 141 23.37 21.22 14.46
C ILE A 141 24.88 21.00 14.20
N CYS A 142 25.74 22.03 14.12
CA CYS A 142 25.79 23.23 14.96
C CYS A 142 26.41 24.45 14.24
N GLN A 143 25.89 25.63 14.60
CA GLN A 143 26.62 26.91 14.59
C GLN A 143 27.82 26.86 15.56
#